data_AF-A0AAV9W267-F1
#
_entry.id   AF-A0AAV9W267-F1
#
_cell.length_a   1.000
_cell.length_b   1.000
_cell.length_c   1.000
_cell.angle_alpha   90.00
_cell.angle_beta   90.00
_cell.angle_gamma   90.00
#
_symmetry.space_group_name_H-M   'P 1'
#
loop_
_entity.id
_entity.type
_entity.pdbx_description
1 polymer ?
#
loop_
_entity_poly.entity_id
_entity_poly.type
_entity_poly.pdbx_seq_one_letter_code
_entity_poly.pdbx_strand_id
1 'polypeptide(L)'
;MERPALDEALTAFKTASQGERIQFLDKLFHSFRPSEKYAMRDKLEADNYFFDIFGSLPLEISLQIAEALDPTDIINLRRVSSRWKSLLSSPHLARKVVQMHYSRRSDLPSYSQQLKQDPFSVLRNMAFKDYAGEAGLCKLRTRFDFSSTDIPQCKESLFPALNLSADFRYAIFDCIRQDSTSDTYQWYLIDMNKGQNQQPMPLVNRNKEILGKGSVHVGTCCAAGVTTNSGRVLVWNMQGGIIREFRLLHQGDMAICSSERYLCIRNEHGGTDYSDYYIVNLQTSSLQVFERITDFVKFVTPDTLADWPPMMILGNRIVVADMYWDEEDNHQVAVSWLTFIEEEGTLIETGRRTVKHDLPNDLYRFRPAIAFRNGMDTARVDTSSLNSREPDVVLTISPNDSVSVSWIGFNPALPIDHGLIPPVTEPFRFKETVYIALHSTDETGRSLEKERGPYRYSLWRSGRNKKTSSNMELVLNLADMSGPLGDMRPHDSGFAAIYEGGLQVYDWLDFDGFMELGGSKSTRERALEVLVGWPANSDS
;
A
#
# COMPACT_ATOMS: atom_id res chain seq x y z
N MET A 1 45.28 -4.65 55.24
CA MET A 1 44.15 -3.95 55.88
C MET A 1 44.01 -2.62 55.16
N GLU A 2 43.46 -2.63 53.93
CA GLU A 2 43.30 -1.45 53.04
C GLU A 2 42.14 -1.70 52.03
N ARG A 3 40.92 -1.96 52.53
CA ARG A 3 39.71 -2.06 51.68
C ARG A 3 38.74 -0.86 51.71
N PRO A 4 38.84 0.17 52.58
CA PRO A 4 37.78 1.18 52.67
C PRO A 4 37.69 2.10 51.44
N ALA A 5 38.82 2.39 50.77
CA ALA A 5 38.83 3.29 49.61
C ALA A 5 38.14 2.72 48.36
N LEU A 6 38.15 1.40 48.18
CA LEU A 6 37.52 0.76 47.03
C LEU A 6 35.99 0.77 47.16
N ASP A 7 35.49 0.51 48.36
CA ASP A 7 34.05 0.53 48.66
C ASP A 7 33.48 1.95 48.55
N GLU A 8 34.24 2.96 48.95
CA GLU A 8 33.89 4.36 48.75
C GLU A 8 33.83 4.74 47.27
N ALA A 9 34.82 4.35 46.47
CA ALA A 9 34.82 4.58 45.02
C ALA A 9 33.65 3.88 44.31
N LEU A 10 33.31 2.65 44.71
CA LEU A 10 32.14 1.92 44.22
C LEU A 10 30.83 2.62 44.58
N THR A 11 30.74 3.18 45.79
CA THR A 11 29.55 3.89 46.26
C THR A 11 29.38 5.22 45.52
N ALA A 12 30.47 5.95 45.30
CA ALA A 12 30.49 7.15 44.46
C ALA A 12 30.09 6.83 43.01
N PHE A 13 30.64 5.75 42.43
CA PHE A 13 30.28 5.33 41.08
C PHE A 13 28.79 4.97 40.93
N LYS A 14 28.20 4.27 41.92
CA LYS A 14 26.77 3.89 41.90
C LYS A 14 25.83 5.09 42.01
N THR A 15 26.26 6.15 42.69
CA THR A 15 25.45 7.37 42.93
C THR A 15 25.65 8.45 41.86
N ALA A 16 26.69 8.34 41.03
CA ALA A 16 26.99 9.27 39.96
C ALA A 16 25.98 9.22 38.79
N SER A 17 25.85 10.34 38.07
CA SER A 17 25.02 10.43 36.86
C SER A 17 25.52 9.50 35.74
N GLN A 18 24.68 9.23 34.73
CA GLN A 18 25.10 8.38 33.60
C GLN A 18 26.33 8.95 32.86
N GLY A 19 26.39 10.28 32.67
CA GLY A 19 27.52 10.94 32.00
C GLY A 19 28.83 10.83 32.79
N GLU A 20 28.78 11.03 34.11
CA GLU A 20 29.95 10.89 34.99
C GLU A 20 30.45 9.44 35.05
N ARG A 21 29.53 8.47 35.07
CA ARG A 21 29.88 7.04 35.03
C ARG A 21 30.60 6.66 33.74
N ILE A 22 30.14 7.14 32.59
CA ILE A 22 30.79 6.90 31.30
C ILE A 22 32.20 7.50 31.28
N GLN A 23 32.36 8.76 31.72
CA GLN A 23 33.67 9.40 31.79
C GLN A 23 34.63 8.69 32.75
N PHE A 24 34.14 8.21 33.90
CA PHE A 24 34.94 7.46 34.85
C PHE A 24 35.41 6.12 34.26
N LEU A 25 34.48 5.36 33.64
CA LEU A 25 34.81 4.08 33.00
C LEU A 25 35.82 4.25 31.87
N ASP A 26 35.70 5.31 31.06
CA ASP A 26 36.62 5.59 29.96
C ASP A 26 38.05 5.86 30.48
N LYS A 27 38.18 6.72 31.49
CA LYS A 27 39.47 6.99 32.17
C LYS A 27 40.04 5.73 32.83
N LEU A 28 39.19 4.95 33.48
CA LEU A 28 39.58 3.69 34.13
C LEU A 28 40.09 2.68 33.09
N PHE A 29 39.38 2.53 31.96
CA PHE A 29 39.76 1.63 30.89
C PHE A 29 41.11 2.00 30.26
N HIS A 30 41.36 3.29 30.06
CA HIS A 30 42.65 3.79 29.57
C HIS A 30 43.80 3.54 30.55
N SER A 31 43.52 3.51 31.86
CA SER A 31 44.52 3.24 32.90
C SER A 31 44.89 1.77 33.06
N PHE A 32 44.13 0.84 32.47
CA PHE A 32 44.40 -0.59 32.58
C PHE A 32 45.64 -1.05 31.81
N ARG A 33 46.34 -2.03 32.37
CA ARG A 33 47.36 -2.82 31.69
C ARG A 33 46.71 -3.73 30.64
N PRO A 34 47.45 -4.15 29.59
CA PRO A 34 46.93 -5.07 28.59
C PRO A 34 46.30 -6.34 29.18
N SER A 35 46.94 -6.96 30.19
CA SER A 35 46.41 -8.15 30.88
C SER A 35 45.08 -7.90 31.61
N GLU A 36 44.90 -6.70 32.17
CA GLU A 36 43.66 -6.31 32.85
C GLU A 36 42.54 -6.04 31.85
N LYS A 37 42.87 -5.46 30.68
CA LYS A 37 41.92 -5.31 29.57
C LYS A 37 41.44 -6.67 29.07
N TYR A 38 42.34 -7.66 28.93
CA TYR A 38 41.94 -9.03 28.60
C TYR A 38 41.03 -9.64 29.66
N ALA A 39 41.41 -9.57 30.94
CA ALA A 39 40.60 -10.12 32.02
C ALA A 39 39.22 -9.44 32.14
N MET A 40 39.13 -8.13 31.87
CA MET A 40 37.88 -7.40 31.86
C MET A 40 37.01 -7.80 30.66
N ARG A 41 37.60 -7.96 29.47
CA ARG A 41 36.90 -8.47 28.29
C ARG A 41 36.32 -9.85 28.56
N ASP A 42 37.11 -10.77 29.10
CA ASP A 42 36.66 -12.14 29.37
C ASP A 42 35.53 -12.15 30.42
N LYS A 43 35.56 -11.25 31.42
CA LYS A 43 34.45 -11.08 32.37
C LYS A 43 33.21 -10.46 31.74
N LEU A 44 33.37 -9.45 30.89
CA LEU A 44 32.25 -8.83 30.18
C LEU A 44 31.62 -9.81 29.19
N GLU A 45 32.42 -10.69 28.57
CA GLU A 45 31.94 -11.78 27.73
C GLU A 45 31.24 -12.86 28.57
N ALA A 46 31.71 -13.15 29.79
CA ALA A 46 31.07 -14.11 30.70
C ALA A 46 29.76 -13.59 31.32
N ASP A 47 29.66 -12.28 31.59
CA ASP A 47 28.48 -11.62 32.16
C ASP A 47 27.50 -11.14 31.07
N ASN A 48 27.89 -11.15 29.79
CA ASN A 48 26.99 -10.86 28.69
C ASN A 48 26.03 -12.04 28.50
N TYR A 49 24.77 -11.84 28.86
CA TYR A 49 23.66 -12.74 28.53
C TYR A 49 23.41 -12.91 27.02
N PHE A 50 24.11 -12.14 26.19
CA PHE A 50 24.01 -12.18 24.74
C PHE A 50 25.12 -13.06 24.16
N PHE A 51 24.79 -14.34 23.97
CA PHE A 51 25.62 -15.27 23.22
C PHE A 51 25.44 -15.02 21.72
N ASP A 52 26.51 -14.65 21.01
CA ASP A 52 26.52 -14.49 19.55
C ASP A 52 26.44 -15.87 18.87
N ILE A 53 25.22 -16.40 18.80
CA ILE A 53 24.92 -17.70 18.16
C ILE A 53 25.50 -17.75 16.74
N PHE A 54 25.30 -16.70 15.94
CA PHE A 54 25.73 -16.64 14.54
C PHE A 54 27.25 -16.57 14.37
N GLY A 55 27.96 -15.96 15.31
CA GLY A 55 29.40 -15.87 15.36
C GLY A 55 30.08 -17.17 15.79
N SER A 56 29.41 -17.93 16.68
CA SER A 56 29.88 -19.22 17.18
C SER A 56 29.59 -20.40 16.26
N LEU A 57 28.59 -20.30 15.38
CA LEU A 57 28.24 -21.37 14.43
C LEU A 57 29.13 -21.37 13.17
N PRO A 58 29.27 -22.52 12.48
CA PRO A 58 29.83 -22.55 11.12
C PRO A 58 29.03 -21.64 10.18
N LEU A 59 29.71 -21.01 9.21
CA LEU A 59 29.10 -20.00 8.33
C LEU A 59 27.89 -20.57 7.58
N GLU A 60 27.97 -21.82 7.15
CA GLU A 60 26.91 -22.53 6.43
C GLU A 60 25.64 -22.65 7.27
N ILE A 61 25.78 -22.96 8.56
CA ILE A 61 24.66 -23.07 9.49
C ILE A 61 24.10 -21.68 9.79
N SER A 62 24.98 -20.69 10.01
CA SER A 62 24.58 -19.30 10.20
C SER A 62 23.79 -18.75 9.00
N LEU A 63 24.17 -19.12 7.78
CA LEU A 63 23.43 -18.79 6.55
C LEU A 63 22.06 -19.46 6.54
N GLN A 64 21.97 -20.77 6.83
CA GLN A 64 20.68 -21.48 6.87
C GLN A 64 19.70 -20.90 7.89
N ILE A 65 20.19 -20.51 9.07
CA ILE A 65 19.35 -19.85 10.08
C ILE A 65 18.96 -18.45 9.59
N ALA A 66 19.89 -17.67 9.05
CA ALA A 66 19.61 -16.33 8.54
C ALA A 66 18.61 -16.36 7.38
N GLU A 67 18.60 -17.40 6.56
CA GLU A 67 17.60 -17.60 5.49
C GLU A 67 16.18 -17.78 6.03
N ALA A 68 16.00 -18.26 7.25
CA ALA A 68 14.70 -18.46 7.86
C ALA A 68 14.20 -17.24 8.66
N LEU A 69 15.02 -16.21 8.79
CA LEU A 69 14.68 -14.99 9.51
C LEU A 69 13.94 -13.99 8.62
N ASP A 70 13.06 -13.19 9.22
CA ASP A 70 12.45 -12.08 8.51
C ASP A 70 13.53 -11.05 8.07
N PRO A 71 13.34 -10.34 6.95
CA PRO A 71 14.29 -9.35 6.46
C PRO A 71 14.72 -8.32 7.51
N THR A 72 13.78 -7.87 8.35
CA THR A 72 14.06 -6.95 9.44
C THR A 72 15.03 -7.57 10.45
N ASP A 73 14.84 -8.84 10.80
CA ASP A 73 15.69 -9.57 11.75
C ASP A 73 17.06 -9.88 11.17
N ILE A 74 17.13 -10.17 9.88
CA ILE A 74 18.40 -10.33 9.15
C ILE A 74 19.24 -9.05 9.24
N ILE A 75 18.62 -7.88 9.07
CA ILE A 75 19.33 -6.61 9.26
C ILE A 75 19.67 -6.38 10.74
N ASN A 76 18.82 -6.81 11.68
CA ASN A 76 19.09 -6.74 13.12
C ASN A 76 20.28 -7.62 13.55
N LEU A 77 20.69 -8.63 12.77
CA LEU A 77 21.90 -9.43 13.04
C LEU A 77 23.15 -8.56 13.21
N ARG A 78 23.17 -7.36 12.62
CA ARG A 78 24.24 -6.36 12.81
C ARG A 78 24.50 -6.03 14.28
N ARG A 79 23.47 -6.12 15.12
CA ARG A 79 23.53 -5.77 16.55
C ARG A 79 24.00 -6.92 17.42
N VAL A 80 23.73 -8.16 17.00
CA VAL A 80 23.90 -9.35 17.84
C VAL A 80 24.99 -10.29 17.36
N SER A 81 25.53 -10.10 16.14
CA SER A 81 26.52 -11.01 15.59
C SER A 81 27.77 -10.35 15.04
N SER A 82 28.94 -10.77 15.52
CA SER A 82 30.25 -10.44 14.97
C SER A 82 30.42 -10.80 13.48
N ARG A 83 29.66 -11.79 12.98
CA ARG A 83 29.70 -12.27 11.59
C ARG A 83 28.68 -11.64 10.66
N TRP A 84 27.91 -10.64 11.14
CA TRP A 84 26.87 -10.00 10.35
C TRP A 84 27.35 -9.55 8.96
N LYS A 85 28.57 -9.00 8.85
CA LYS A 85 29.12 -8.52 7.57
C LYS A 85 29.23 -9.65 6.56
N SER A 86 29.74 -10.80 6.98
CA SER A 86 29.90 -11.97 6.09
C SER A 86 28.54 -12.51 5.65
N LEU A 87 27.59 -12.61 6.58
CA LEU A 87 26.22 -13.05 6.29
C LEU A 87 25.51 -12.10 5.33
N LEU A 88 25.47 -10.82 5.67
CA LEU A 88 24.78 -9.79 4.90
C LEU A 88 25.43 -9.50 3.55
N SER A 89 26.74 -9.71 3.41
CA SER A 89 27.44 -9.60 2.12
C SER A 89 27.23 -10.84 1.24
N SER A 90 26.60 -11.91 1.73
CA SER A 90 26.35 -13.12 0.95
C SER A 90 25.32 -12.86 -0.14
N PRO A 91 25.70 -12.91 -1.44
CA PRO A 91 24.75 -12.73 -2.53
C PRO A 91 23.71 -13.86 -2.60
N HIS A 92 24.02 -15.02 -2.03
CA HIS A 92 23.10 -16.15 -1.95
C HIS A 92 22.00 -15.86 -0.94
N LEU A 93 22.37 -15.48 0.29
CA LEU A 93 21.42 -15.14 1.35
C LEU A 93 20.48 -14.03 0.89
N ALA A 94 21.04 -12.92 0.41
CA ALA A 94 20.23 -11.76 0.02
C ALA A 94 19.25 -12.10 -1.12
N ARG A 95 19.67 -12.85 -2.15
CA ARG A 95 18.77 -13.31 -3.22
C ARG A 95 17.69 -14.24 -2.69
N LYS A 96 18.04 -15.19 -1.83
CA LYS A 96 17.08 -16.15 -1.27
C LYS A 96 16.06 -15.45 -0.39
N VAL A 97 16.49 -14.53 0.47
CA VAL A 97 15.62 -13.73 1.34
C VAL A 97 14.70 -12.84 0.50
N VAL A 98 15.23 -12.19 -0.55
CA VAL A 98 14.40 -11.40 -1.48
C VAL A 98 13.40 -12.29 -2.21
N GLN A 99 13.79 -13.48 -2.64
CA GLN A 99 12.87 -14.42 -3.27
C GLN A 99 11.82 -14.96 -2.30
N MET A 100 12.16 -15.24 -1.04
CA MET A 100 11.24 -15.79 -0.05
C MET A 100 10.27 -14.73 0.47
N HIS A 101 10.75 -13.53 0.82
CA HIS A 101 9.95 -12.51 1.48
C HIS A 101 9.43 -11.40 0.55
N TYR A 102 10.04 -11.22 -0.62
CA TYR A 102 9.74 -10.11 -1.53
C TYR A 102 9.49 -10.51 -2.98
N SER A 103 9.40 -11.82 -3.31
CA SER A 103 9.09 -12.31 -4.67
C SER A 103 7.82 -11.71 -5.27
N ARG A 104 6.95 -11.25 -4.38
CA ARG A 104 5.62 -10.77 -4.69
C ARG A 104 5.51 -9.25 -4.87
N ARG A 105 6.57 -8.48 -4.60
CA ARG A 105 6.52 -7.02 -4.73
C ARG A 105 6.46 -6.62 -6.21
N SER A 106 5.53 -5.74 -6.57
CA SER A 106 5.38 -5.21 -7.93
C SER A 106 6.60 -4.40 -8.39
N ASP A 107 7.35 -3.81 -7.46
CA ASP A 107 8.58 -3.05 -7.72
C ASP A 107 9.84 -3.93 -7.85
N LEU A 108 9.74 -5.25 -7.62
CA LEU A 108 10.89 -6.17 -7.72
C LEU A 108 11.59 -6.16 -9.09
N PRO A 109 10.90 -6.08 -10.25
CA PRO A 109 11.56 -5.99 -11.54
C PRO A 109 12.50 -4.78 -11.65
N SER A 110 12.17 -3.66 -11.00
CA SER A 110 13.01 -2.46 -10.96
C SER A 110 14.33 -2.70 -10.21
N TYR A 111 14.36 -3.66 -9.30
CA TYR A 111 15.56 -4.06 -8.56
C TYR A 111 16.34 -5.19 -9.24
N SER A 112 15.83 -5.82 -10.29
CA SER A 112 16.42 -7.04 -10.88
C SER A 112 17.89 -6.87 -11.31
N GLN A 113 18.27 -5.69 -11.82
CA GLN A 113 19.65 -5.37 -12.16
C GLN A 113 20.50 -5.11 -10.91
N GLN A 114 19.99 -4.34 -9.95
CA GLN A 114 20.68 -4.08 -8.68
C GLN A 114 20.85 -5.35 -7.85
N LEU A 115 19.89 -6.29 -7.87
CA LEU A 115 19.98 -7.60 -7.23
C LEU A 115 21.15 -8.43 -7.73
N LYS A 116 21.56 -8.23 -9.00
CA LYS A 116 22.73 -8.91 -9.57
C LYS A 116 24.03 -8.21 -9.18
N GLN A 117 24.00 -6.89 -9.01
CA GLN A 117 25.19 -6.06 -8.76
C GLN A 117 25.50 -5.94 -7.26
N ASP A 118 24.49 -5.61 -6.46
CA ASP A 118 24.54 -5.40 -5.02
C ASP A 118 23.23 -5.87 -4.35
N PRO A 119 23.06 -7.18 -4.15
CA PRO A 119 21.85 -7.74 -3.56
C PRO A 119 21.63 -7.30 -2.10
N PHE A 120 22.70 -6.92 -1.39
CA PHE A 120 22.59 -6.45 -0.02
C PHE A 120 21.93 -5.08 0.05
N SER A 121 22.35 -4.13 -0.78
CA SER A 121 21.71 -2.81 -0.84
C SER A 121 20.24 -2.92 -1.22
N VAL A 122 19.88 -3.85 -2.11
CA VAL A 122 18.47 -4.13 -2.42
C VAL A 122 17.72 -4.66 -1.21
N LEU A 123 18.23 -5.70 -0.54
CA LEU A 123 17.62 -6.27 0.66
C LEU A 123 17.43 -5.21 1.75
N ARG A 124 18.47 -4.41 2.00
CA ARG A 124 18.46 -3.29 2.95
C ARG A 124 17.40 -2.26 2.58
N ASN A 125 17.33 -1.85 1.31
CA ASN A 125 16.38 -0.85 0.86
C ASN A 125 14.94 -1.38 0.91
N MET A 126 14.71 -2.67 0.64
CA MET A 126 13.39 -3.30 0.80
C MET A 126 12.98 -3.42 2.27
N ALA A 127 13.86 -3.89 3.14
CA ALA A 127 13.61 -3.95 4.58
C ALA A 127 13.36 -2.54 5.16
N PHE A 128 14.11 -1.53 4.67
CA PHE A 128 13.90 -0.16 5.06
C PHE A 128 12.58 0.40 4.53
N LYS A 129 12.19 0.13 3.28
CA LYS A 129 10.87 0.53 2.77
C LYS A 129 9.73 -0.06 3.60
N ASP A 130 9.88 -1.31 4.00
CA ASP A 130 8.92 -1.98 4.88
C ASP A 130 8.84 -1.29 6.24
N TYR A 131 10.00 -0.98 6.84
CA TYR A 131 10.08 -0.19 8.05
C TYR A 131 9.49 1.21 7.85
N ALA A 132 9.79 1.89 6.75
CA ALA A 132 9.35 3.24 6.43
C ALA A 132 7.83 3.28 6.28
N GLY A 133 7.26 2.32 5.56
CA GLY A 133 5.82 2.08 5.50
C GLY A 133 5.21 1.84 6.87
N GLU A 134 5.87 1.07 7.74
CA GLU A 134 5.39 0.85 9.12
C GLU A 134 5.86 1.91 10.14
N ALA A 135 6.59 2.95 9.72
CA ALA A 135 7.09 4.07 10.52
C ALA A 135 6.45 5.40 10.07
N GLY A 136 5.70 5.38 8.96
CA GLY A 136 5.13 6.58 8.36
C GLY A 136 6.17 7.48 7.68
N LEU A 137 7.32 6.92 7.31
CA LEU A 137 8.40 7.67 6.67
C LEU A 137 8.13 7.75 5.17
N CYS A 138 7.73 8.94 4.73
CA CYS A 138 7.31 9.19 3.35
C CYS A 138 8.14 10.32 2.72
N LYS A 139 8.38 10.23 1.41
CA LYS A 139 8.78 11.36 0.55
C LYS A 139 7.67 11.66 -0.45
N LEU A 140 7.37 12.94 -0.66
CA LEU A 140 6.57 13.35 -1.79
C LEU A 140 7.37 13.06 -3.08
N ARG A 141 6.89 12.13 -3.89
CA ARG A 141 7.53 11.74 -5.15
C ARG A 141 7.12 12.69 -6.27
N THR A 142 5.82 12.88 -6.42
CA THR A 142 5.27 13.69 -7.50
C THR A 142 4.08 14.50 -7.03
N ARG A 143 4.06 15.78 -7.40
CA ARG A 143 2.90 16.64 -7.24
C ARG A 143 2.36 16.99 -8.61
N PHE A 144 1.06 16.76 -8.79
CA PHE A 144 0.29 17.26 -9.92
C PHE A 144 -0.71 18.26 -9.37
N ASP A 145 -0.46 19.53 -9.65
CA ASP A 145 -1.34 20.63 -9.30
C ASP A 145 -1.81 21.29 -10.59
N PHE A 146 -3.08 21.11 -10.92
CA PHE A 146 -3.67 21.63 -12.16
C PHE A 146 -4.23 23.05 -11.99
N SER A 147 -4.16 23.61 -10.77
CA SER A 147 -4.55 25.00 -10.52
C SER A 147 -3.67 26.03 -11.23
N SER A 148 -2.52 25.61 -11.80
CA SER A 148 -1.54 26.49 -12.45
C SER A 148 -1.17 26.12 -13.89
N THR A 149 -1.68 25.02 -14.44
CA THR A 149 -1.25 24.49 -15.75
C THR A 149 -2.00 25.09 -16.94
N ASP A 150 -1.36 25.11 -18.13
CA ASP A 150 -1.92 25.47 -19.45
C ASP A 150 -3.11 24.61 -19.93
N ILE A 151 -3.63 23.73 -19.08
CA ILE A 151 -4.92 23.09 -19.33
C ILE A 151 -5.96 24.21 -19.31
N PRO A 152 -6.81 24.36 -20.33
CA PRO A 152 -7.76 25.45 -20.40
C PRO A 152 -8.69 25.41 -19.19
N GLN A 153 -8.36 26.24 -18.19
CA GLN A 153 -9.13 26.38 -16.97
C GLN A 153 -10.45 27.02 -17.36
N CYS A 154 -11.52 26.23 -17.35
CA CYS A 154 -12.83 26.84 -17.17
C CYS A 154 -12.82 27.41 -15.76
N LYS A 155 -13.28 28.66 -15.59
CA LYS A 155 -13.22 29.40 -14.31
C LYS A 155 -13.86 28.67 -13.12
N GLU A 156 -14.59 27.60 -13.38
CA GLU A 156 -15.33 26.78 -12.41
C GLU A 156 -15.11 25.26 -12.59
N SER A 157 -14.21 24.83 -13.49
CA SER A 157 -14.07 23.40 -13.78
C SER A 157 -13.17 22.70 -12.77
N LEU A 158 -13.77 21.82 -11.98
CA LEU A 158 -13.04 20.82 -11.19
C LEU A 158 -12.27 19.91 -12.15
N PHE A 159 -11.03 19.58 -11.80
CA PHE A 159 -10.19 18.61 -12.51
C PHE A 159 -9.91 17.39 -11.60
N PRO A 160 -10.93 16.66 -11.13
CA PRO A 160 -10.71 15.54 -10.23
C PRO A 160 -10.06 14.36 -10.95
N ALA A 161 -9.19 13.65 -10.24
CA ALA A 161 -8.75 12.35 -10.71
C ALA A 161 -9.95 11.39 -10.63
N LEU A 162 -10.33 10.79 -11.77
CA LEU A 162 -11.37 9.78 -11.81
C LEU A 162 -10.85 8.43 -11.31
N ASN A 163 -9.66 8.05 -11.76
CA ASN A 163 -9.05 6.78 -11.39
C ASN A 163 -7.52 6.79 -11.55
N LEU A 164 -6.84 5.90 -10.84
CA LEU A 164 -5.40 5.68 -10.87
C LEU A 164 -5.11 4.24 -11.25
N SER A 165 -4.02 4.01 -11.99
CA SER A 165 -3.51 2.65 -12.17
C SER A 165 -2.99 2.11 -10.83
N ALA A 166 -3.12 0.80 -10.64
CA ALA A 166 -2.72 0.13 -9.40
C ALA A 166 -1.26 0.40 -9.01
N ASP A 167 -0.37 0.57 -9.99
CA ASP A 167 1.06 0.85 -9.81
C ASP A 167 1.41 2.34 -9.73
N PHE A 168 0.40 3.21 -9.67
CA PHE A 168 0.52 4.66 -9.74
C PHE A 168 1.41 5.17 -10.87
N ARG A 169 1.41 4.51 -12.03
CA ARG A 169 2.04 5.03 -13.24
C ARG A 169 1.12 5.95 -14.03
N TYR A 170 -0.18 5.72 -13.99
CA TYR A 170 -1.12 6.46 -14.80
C TYR A 170 -2.33 6.93 -14.01
N ALA A 171 -2.85 8.09 -14.38
CA ALA A 171 -4.05 8.66 -13.80
C ALA A 171 -4.96 9.18 -14.92
N ILE A 172 -6.27 8.98 -14.78
CA ILE A 172 -7.26 9.65 -15.63
C ILE A 172 -7.90 10.78 -14.85
N PHE A 173 -7.96 11.94 -15.50
CA PHE A 173 -8.64 13.12 -15.01
C PHE A 173 -9.79 13.49 -15.95
N ASP A 174 -10.89 14.00 -15.40
CA ASP A 174 -11.93 14.67 -16.18
C ASP A 174 -11.73 16.19 -16.20
N CYS A 175 -12.25 16.79 -17.26
CA CYS A 175 -12.30 18.22 -17.44
C CYS A 175 -13.63 18.56 -18.08
N ILE A 176 -14.43 19.33 -17.36
CA ILE A 176 -15.69 19.85 -17.86
C ILE A 176 -15.40 21.22 -18.44
N ARG A 177 -15.50 21.37 -19.76
CA ARG A 177 -15.47 22.69 -20.39
C ARG A 177 -16.91 23.18 -20.52
N GLN A 178 -17.27 24.16 -19.70
CA GLN A 178 -18.51 24.90 -19.86
C GLN A 178 -18.40 25.75 -21.13
N ASP A 179 -19.15 25.38 -22.16
CA ASP A 179 -19.42 26.26 -23.30
C ASP A 179 -20.81 26.87 -23.14
N SER A 180 -21.04 28.01 -23.78
CA SER A 180 -22.29 28.78 -23.73
C SER A 180 -23.56 27.98 -24.07
N THR A 181 -23.43 26.84 -24.74
CA THR A 181 -24.56 26.02 -25.19
C THR A 181 -24.63 24.62 -24.56
N SER A 182 -23.52 24.08 -24.06
CA SER A 182 -23.46 22.71 -23.51
C SER A 182 -22.11 22.44 -22.84
N ASP A 183 -22.13 21.70 -21.74
CA ASP A 183 -20.92 21.15 -21.13
C ASP A 183 -20.27 20.12 -22.05
N THR A 184 -18.99 20.31 -22.35
CA THR A 184 -18.19 19.33 -23.09
C THR A 184 -17.22 18.63 -22.14
N TYR A 185 -17.30 17.31 -22.09
CA TYR A 185 -16.44 16.49 -21.26
C TYR A 185 -15.21 16.06 -22.05
N GLN A 186 -14.05 16.35 -21.49
CA GLN A 186 -12.77 15.90 -22.01
C GLN A 186 -12.03 15.16 -20.90
N TRP A 187 -11.33 14.08 -21.25
CA TRP A 187 -10.55 13.31 -20.30
C TRP A 187 -9.10 13.31 -20.70
N TYR A 188 -8.24 13.20 -19.70
CA TYR A 188 -6.81 13.21 -19.89
C TYR A 188 -6.17 12.05 -19.16
N LEU A 189 -5.26 11.39 -19.83
CA LEU A 189 -4.35 10.41 -19.27
C LEU A 189 -3.03 11.09 -18.94
N ILE A 190 -2.54 10.88 -17.73
CA ILE A 190 -1.29 11.47 -17.24
C ILE A 190 -0.36 10.34 -16.80
N ASP A 191 0.87 10.35 -17.31
CA ASP A 191 1.93 9.41 -16.92
C ASP A 191 2.69 9.98 -15.72
N MET A 192 2.36 9.51 -14.53
CA MET A 192 2.89 10.03 -13.27
C MET A 192 4.42 9.96 -13.15
N ASN A 193 5.10 9.17 -14.00
CA ASN A 193 6.57 9.10 -14.03
C ASN A 193 7.22 10.27 -14.79
N LYS A 194 6.49 10.96 -15.66
CA LYS A 194 7.01 12.10 -16.43
C LYS A 194 7.00 13.42 -15.67
N GLY A 195 6.48 13.42 -14.43
CA GLY A 195 6.39 14.60 -13.57
C GLY A 195 5.36 15.63 -14.05
N GLN A 196 5.31 16.77 -13.38
CA GLN A 196 4.27 17.80 -13.55
C GLN A 196 4.34 18.54 -14.91
N ASN A 197 5.53 18.59 -15.53
CA ASN A 197 5.76 19.38 -16.75
C ASN A 197 5.24 18.70 -18.04
N GLN A 198 4.65 17.51 -17.94
CA GLN A 198 4.08 16.86 -19.12
C GLN A 198 2.77 17.54 -19.54
N GLN A 199 2.51 17.58 -20.84
CA GLN A 199 1.18 17.90 -21.32
C GLN A 199 0.25 16.69 -21.08
N PRO A 200 -0.89 16.86 -20.41
CA PRO A 200 -1.86 15.78 -20.24
C PRO A 200 -2.30 15.23 -21.60
N MET A 201 -2.29 13.91 -21.76
CA MET A 201 -2.64 13.26 -23.02
C MET A 201 -4.17 13.17 -23.14
N PRO A 202 -4.82 13.87 -24.09
CA PRO A 202 -6.27 13.79 -24.22
C PRO A 202 -6.69 12.38 -24.65
N LEU A 203 -7.65 11.80 -23.93
CA LEU A 203 -8.31 10.57 -24.36
C LEU A 203 -9.29 10.90 -25.47
N VAL A 204 -9.08 10.29 -26.65
CA VAL A 204 -9.90 10.56 -27.83
C VAL A 204 -11.34 10.16 -27.56
N ASN A 205 -12.25 11.13 -27.67
CA ASN A 205 -13.70 10.93 -27.61
C ASN A 205 -14.35 11.59 -28.83
N ARG A 206 -14.46 10.83 -29.92
CA ARG A 206 -14.90 11.37 -31.21
C ARG A 206 -16.30 12.00 -31.15
N ASN A 207 -17.15 11.49 -30.28
CA ASN A 207 -18.56 11.87 -30.19
C ASN A 207 -18.84 12.86 -29.06
N LYS A 208 -17.81 13.32 -28.33
CA LYS A 208 -17.95 14.22 -27.17
C LYS A 208 -18.99 13.72 -26.14
N GLU A 209 -19.06 12.41 -25.98
CA GLU A 209 -19.93 11.75 -25.01
C GLU A 209 -19.50 12.03 -23.56
N ILE A 210 -20.32 11.64 -22.58
CA ILE A 210 -20.01 11.81 -21.16
C ILE A 210 -19.56 10.45 -20.62
N LEU A 211 -18.40 10.34 -19.97
CA LEU A 211 -17.99 9.11 -19.27
C LEU A 211 -18.67 9.02 -17.91
N GLY A 212 -19.12 7.83 -17.55
CA GLY A 212 -19.58 7.52 -16.21
C GLY A 212 -18.37 7.50 -15.28
N LYS A 213 -18.32 8.39 -14.28
CA LYS A 213 -17.19 8.53 -13.36
C LYS A 213 -16.81 7.20 -12.69
N GLY A 214 -17.81 6.41 -12.27
CA GLY A 214 -17.61 5.09 -11.66
C GLY A 214 -17.20 3.97 -12.61
N SER A 215 -17.28 4.20 -13.93
CA SER A 215 -16.97 3.20 -14.97
C SER A 215 -15.56 3.33 -15.55
N VAL A 216 -14.79 4.35 -15.14
CA VAL A 216 -13.44 4.58 -15.67
C VAL A 216 -12.46 3.66 -14.97
N HIS A 217 -11.58 3.04 -15.73
CA HIS A 217 -10.52 2.16 -15.25
C HIS A 217 -9.19 2.45 -15.95
N VAL A 218 -8.09 2.38 -15.21
CA VAL A 218 -6.73 2.58 -15.74
C VAL A 218 -5.88 1.38 -15.39
N GLY A 219 -5.54 0.58 -16.41
CA GLY A 219 -4.58 -0.49 -16.30
C GLY A 219 -3.15 -0.03 -16.63
N THR A 220 -2.23 -0.99 -16.63
CA THR A 220 -0.84 -0.76 -17.05
C THR A 220 -0.69 -0.62 -18.56
N CYS A 221 -1.60 -1.24 -19.33
CA CYS A 221 -1.53 -1.32 -20.80
C CYS A 221 -2.60 -0.49 -21.51
N CYS A 222 -3.73 -0.23 -20.85
CA CYS A 222 -4.85 0.48 -21.44
C CYS A 222 -5.64 1.26 -20.39
N ALA A 223 -6.42 2.22 -20.87
CA ALA A 223 -7.52 2.82 -20.13
C ALA A 223 -8.84 2.32 -20.71
N ALA A 224 -9.88 2.23 -19.88
CA ALA A 224 -11.22 1.93 -20.33
C ALA A 224 -12.24 2.80 -19.61
N GLY A 225 -13.37 3.06 -20.24
CA GLY A 225 -14.45 3.82 -19.64
C GLY A 225 -15.70 3.68 -20.46
N VAL A 226 -16.85 3.92 -19.83
CA VAL A 226 -18.13 3.80 -20.50
C VAL A 226 -18.87 5.12 -20.52
N THR A 227 -19.49 5.38 -21.65
CA THR A 227 -20.24 6.60 -21.90
C THR A 227 -21.67 6.47 -21.40
N THR A 228 -22.13 7.40 -20.56
CA THR A 228 -23.45 7.36 -19.92
C THR A 228 -24.59 7.59 -20.92
N ASN A 229 -24.36 8.41 -21.94
CA ASN A 229 -25.39 8.81 -22.90
C ASN A 229 -25.57 7.82 -24.05
N SER A 230 -24.53 7.08 -24.45
CA SER A 230 -24.62 6.15 -25.59
C SER A 230 -24.40 4.68 -25.21
N GLY A 231 -23.96 4.39 -23.98
CA GLY A 231 -23.63 3.03 -23.56
C GLY A 231 -22.48 2.44 -24.36
N ARG A 232 -21.58 3.27 -24.90
CA ARG A 232 -20.37 2.81 -25.60
C ARG A 232 -19.23 2.65 -24.63
N VAL A 233 -18.60 1.48 -24.67
CA VAL A 233 -17.32 1.23 -24.02
C VAL A 233 -16.22 1.71 -24.95
N LEU A 234 -15.36 2.55 -24.41
CA LEU A 234 -14.16 3.05 -25.08
C LEU A 234 -12.95 2.45 -24.37
N VAL A 235 -12.06 1.81 -25.14
CA VAL A 235 -10.78 1.33 -24.63
C VAL A 235 -9.68 2.10 -25.36
N TRP A 236 -8.83 2.77 -24.60
CA TRP A 236 -7.71 3.55 -25.10
C TRP A 236 -6.38 2.87 -24.82
N ASN A 237 -5.41 3.06 -25.73
CA ASN A 237 -4.01 2.81 -25.40
C ASN A 237 -3.45 3.92 -24.49
N MET A 238 -2.23 3.74 -24.02
CA MET A 238 -1.55 4.73 -23.16
C MET A 238 -1.11 6.01 -23.89
N GLN A 239 -1.40 6.12 -25.19
CA GLN A 239 -1.24 7.33 -26.00
C GLN A 239 -2.58 8.04 -26.23
N GLY A 240 -3.65 7.64 -25.54
CA GLY A 240 -4.98 8.25 -25.62
C GLY A 240 -5.78 7.92 -26.88
N GLY A 241 -5.25 7.07 -27.77
CA GLY A 241 -5.96 6.61 -28.96
C GLY A 241 -6.91 5.45 -28.65
N ILE A 242 -8.12 5.48 -29.20
CA ILE A 242 -9.09 4.38 -29.09
C ILE A 242 -8.55 3.15 -29.84
N ILE A 243 -8.38 2.04 -29.13
CA ILE A 243 -7.99 0.73 -29.70
C ILE A 243 -9.18 -0.20 -29.89
N ARG A 244 -10.21 -0.06 -29.04
CA ARG A 244 -11.46 -0.82 -29.12
C ARG A 244 -12.62 0.05 -28.72
N GLU A 245 -13.73 -0.23 -29.38
CA GLU A 245 -15.00 0.41 -29.16
C GLU A 245 -16.08 -0.63 -29.38
N PHE A 246 -17.04 -0.69 -28.47
CA PHE A 246 -18.24 -1.48 -28.66
C PHE A 246 -19.40 -0.84 -27.92
N ARG A 247 -20.61 -1.17 -28.37
CA ARG A 247 -21.86 -0.70 -27.78
C ARG A 247 -22.42 -1.78 -26.88
N LEU A 248 -22.80 -1.38 -25.69
CA LEU A 248 -23.49 -2.26 -24.76
C LEU A 248 -24.93 -2.45 -25.20
N LEU A 249 -25.43 -3.66 -24.95
CA LEU A 249 -26.80 -4.02 -25.27
C LEU A 249 -27.81 -3.28 -24.37
N HIS A 250 -27.38 -2.92 -23.16
CA HIS A 250 -28.22 -2.28 -22.15
C HIS A 250 -27.53 -1.07 -21.53
N GLN A 251 -28.35 -0.11 -21.11
CA GLN A 251 -27.91 1.00 -20.26
C GLN A 251 -28.07 0.54 -18.81
N GLY A 252 -26.96 0.22 -18.17
CA GLY A 252 -26.92 -0.15 -16.76
C GLY A 252 -25.61 0.24 -16.11
N ASP A 253 -25.51 -0.05 -14.82
CA ASP A 253 -24.28 0.16 -14.08
C ASP A 253 -23.20 -0.83 -14.49
N MET A 254 -21.95 -0.43 -14.29
CA MET A 254 -20.81 -1.17 -14.79
C MET A 254 -19.66 -1.18 -13.84
N ALA A 255 -19.08 -2.38 -13.74
CA ALA A 255 -17.80 -2.61 -13.11
C ALA A 255 -16.79 -2.97 -14.20
N ILE A 256 -15.67 -2.24 -14.22
CA ILE A 256 -14.52 -2.58 -15.05
C ILE A 256 -13.38 -3.00 -14.13
N CYS A 257 -12.75 -4.12 -14.45
CA CYS A 257 -11.47 -4.49 -13.86
C CYS A 257 -10.52 -4.95 -14.95
N SER A 258 -9.21 -4.77 -14.75
CA SER A 258 -8.21 -5.26 -15.68
C SER A 258 -7.04 -5.92 -14.98
N SER A 259 -6.45 -6.89 -15.67
CA SER A 259 -5.11 -7.38 -15.42
C SER A 259 -4.17 -6.83 -16.52
N GLU A 260 -2.93 -7.30 -16.56
CA GLU A 260 -2.00 -7.00 -17.65
C GLU A 260 -2.47 -7.54 -19.01
N ARG A 261 -3.29 -8.60 -19.01
CA ARG A 261 -3.71 -9.33 -20.21
C ARG A 261 -5.18 -9.16 -20.55
N TYR A 262 -6.03 -8.93 -19.56
CA TYR A 262 -7.46 -8.98 -19.75
C TYR A 262 -8.14 -7.74 -19.17
N LEU A 263 -9.18 -7.29 -19.84
CA LEU A 263 -10.13 -6.30 -19.34
C LEU A 263 -11.49 -6.99 -19.24
N CYS A 264 -12.07 -7.03 -18.06
CA CYS A 264 -13.40 -7.55 -17.81
C CYS A 264 -14.34 -6.38 -17.57
N ILE A 265 -15.45 -6.36 -18.30
CA ILE A 265 -16.50 -5.36 -18.16
C ILE A 265 -17.78 -6.11 -17.86
N ARG A 266 -18.39 -5.81 -16.72
CA ARG A 266 -19.73 -6.25 -16.38
C ARG A 266 -20.72 -5.17 -16.78
N ASN A 267 -21.72 -5.54 -17.57
CA ASN A 267 -22.83 -4.69 -17.97
C ASN A 267 -24.11 -5.18 -17.30
N GLU A 268 -24.67 -4.39 -16.40
CA GLU A 268 -25.92 -4.74 -15.73
C GLU A 268 -27.12 -4.46 -16.63
N HIS A 269 -28.12 -5.33 -16.57
CA HIS A 269 -29.37 -5.13 -17.28
C HIS A 269 -30.34 -4.50 -16.28
N GLY A 270 -30.68 -3.24 -16.50
CA GLY A 270 -31.55 -2.49 -15.59
C GLY A 270 -32.84 -3.25 -15.27
N GLY A 271 -33.05 -3.56 -13.99
CA GLY A 271 -34.25 -4.24 -13.49
C GLY A 271 -34.24 -5.76 -13.60
N THR A 272 -33.08 -6.38 -13.87
CA THR A 272 -32.98 -7.85 -13.89
C THR A 272 -31.77 -8.35 -13.12
N ASP A 273 -31.86 -9.59 -12.64
CA ASP A 273 -30.79 -10.26 -11.88
C ASP A 273 -29.70 -10.84 -12.80
N TYR A 274 -29.50 -10.23 -13.98
CA TYR A 274 -28.51 -10.68 -14.93
C TYR A 274 -27.57 -9.57 -15.38
N SER A 275 -26.31 -9.94 -15.62
CA SER A 275 -25.27 -9.07 -16.14
C SER A 275 -24.53 -9.77 -17.27
N ASP A 276 -24.27 -9.05 -18.36
CA ASP A 276 -23.36 -9.51 -19.41
C ASP A 276 -21.92 -9.26 -18.99
N TYR A 277 -21.03 -10.18 -19.39
CA TYR A 277 -19.60 -10.06 -19.13
C TYR A 277 -18.82 -10.06 -20.44
N TYR A 278 -18.05 -8.99 -20.63
CA TYR A 278 -17.20 -8.80 -21.79
C TYR A 278 -15.75 -8.95 -21.36
N ILE A 279 -15.04 -9.92 -21.95
CA ILE A 279 -13.62 -10.12 -21.71
C ILE A 279 -12.86 -9.68 -22.96
N VAL A 280 -12.03 -8.66 -22.82
CA VAL A 280 -11.14 -8.20 -23.87
C VAL A 280 -9.74 -8.67 -23.55
N ASN A 281 -9.17 -9.50 -24.40
CA ASN A 281 -7.74 -9.80 -24.36
C ASN A 281 -6.98 -8.58 -24.93
N LEU A 282 -6.20 -7.92 -24.09
CA LEU A 282 -5.49 -6.69 -24.42
C LEU A 282 -4.31 -6.93 -25.36
N GLN A 283 -3.77 -8.16 -25.43
CA GLN A 283 -2.63 -8.51 -26.28
C GLN A 283 -3.07 -8.82 -27.71
N THR A 284 -4.05 -9.70 -27.87
CA THR A 284 -4.61 -10.05 -29.19
C THR A 284 -5.63 -9.03 -29.68
N SER A 285 -6.10 -8.17 -28.77
CA SER A 285 -7.24 -7.28 -28.99
C SER A 285 -8.51 -8.04 -29.42
N SER A 286 -8.62 -9.34 -29.11
CA SER A 286 -9.84 -10.12 -29.33
C SER A 286 -10.84 -9.83 -28.21
N LEU A 287 -12.06 -9.44 -28.58
CA LEU A 287 -13.19 -9.35 -27.66
C LEU A 287 -13.94 -10.69 -27.70
N GLN A 288 -14.16 -11.27 -26.54
CA GLN A 288 -15.05 -12.41 -26.37
C GLN A 288 -16.17 -12.01 -25.41
N VAL A 289 -17.40 -12.32 -25.81
CA VAL A 289 -18.62 -12.01 -25.05
C VAL A 289 -19.11 -13.30 -24.42
N PHE A 290 -19.34 -13.27 -23.12
CA PHE A 290 -19.83 -14.41 -22.37
C PHE A 290 -21.19 -14.07 -21.75
N GLU A 291 -22.25 -14.56 -22.38
CA GLU A 291 -23.65 -14.31 -22.00
C GLU A 291 -24.12 -15.14 -20.78
N ARG A 292 -23.26 -16.00 -20.19
CA ARG A 292 -23.65 -17.04 -19.21
C ARG A 292 -22.96 -16.96 -17.84
N ILE A 293 -22.36 -15.83 -17.47
CA ILE A 293 -21.79 -15.65 -16.12
C ILE A 293 -22.89 -15.37 -15.08
N THR A 294 -24.14 -15.24 -15.50
CA THR A 294 -25.32 -14.96 -14.68
C THR A 294 -25.66 -16.06 -13.69
N ASP A 295 -25.66 -17.33 -14.10
CA ASP A 295 -25.85 -18.47 -13.18
C ASP A 295 -24.72 -18.58 -12.15
N PHE A 296 -23.53 -18.12 -12.53
CA PHE A 296 -22.34 -18.11 -11.71
C PHE A 296 -22.38 -17.02 -10.62
N VAL A 297 -22.87 -15.82 -10.95
CA VAL A 297 -23.04 -14.71 -9.98
C VAL A 297 -24.21 -15.00 -9.05
N LYS A 298 -25.34 -15.49 -9.57
CA LYS A 298 -26.52 -15.84 -8.78
C LYS A 298 -26.21 -16.83 -7.66
N PHE A 299 -25.26 -17.74 -7.88
CA PHE A 299 -24.83 -18.65 -6.83
C PHE A 299 -24.13 -17.95 -5.66
N VAL A 300 -23.34 -16.91 -5.96
CA VAL A 300 -22.61 -16.12 -4.96
C VAL A 300 -23.55 -15.14 -4.25
N THR A 301 -24.62 -14.73 -4.91
CA THR A 301 -25.63 -13.78 -4.42
C THR A 301 -27.03 -14.41 -4.30
N PRO A 302 -27.21 -15.55 -3.61
CA PRO A 302 -28.42 -16.37 -3.75
C PRO A 302 -29.70 -15.68 -3.24
N ASP A 303 -29.60 -14.77 -2.27
CA ASP A 303 -30.76 -14.12 -1.63
C ASP A 303 -30.50 -12.66 -1.17
N THR A 304 -29.40 -12.01 -1.59
CA THR A 304 -28.98 -10.71 -1.02
C THR A 304 -28.85 -9.55 -2.03
N LEU A 305 -29.29 -8.38 -1.55
CA LEU A 305 -29.36 -7.02 -2.13
C LEU A 305 -28.01 -6.41 -2.60
N ALA A 306 -26.97 -7.19 -2.84
CA ALA A 306 -25.74 -6.65 -3.39
C ALA A 306 -25.90 -6.51 -4.90
N ASP A 307 -26.34 -5.33 -5.35
CA ASP A 307 -26.41 -5.03 -6.79
C ASP A 307 -25.04 -5.36 -7.43
N TRP A 308 -23.93 -5.10 -6.72
CA TRP A 308 -22.58 -5.12 -7.28
C TRP A 308 -21.58 -5.99 -6.48
N PRO A 309 -21.56 -7.32 -6.64
CA PRO A 309 -20.51 -8.13 -6.05
C PRO A 309 -19.16 -7.74 -6.68
N PRO A 310 -18.12 -7.48 -5.87
CA PRO A 310 -16.81 -7.14 -6.39
C PRO A 310 -16.26 -8.30 -7.22
N MET A 311 -15.44 -7.96 -8.23
CA MET A 311 -14.93 -8.93 -9.19
C MET A 311 -13.45 -8.69 -9.47
N MET A 312 -12.69 -9.73 -9.78
CA MET A 312 -11.28 -9.54 -10.13
C MET A 312 -10.79 -10.56 -11.14
N ILE A 313 -9.83 -10.16 -11.97
CA ILE A 313 -9.15 -11.07 -12.89
C ILE A 313 -7.82 -11.51 -12.28
N LEU A 314 -7.66 -12.81 -12.01
CA LEU A 314 -6.43 -13.44 -11.55
C LEU A 314 -5.85 -14.35 -12.63
N GLY A 315 -4.88 -13.85 -13.39
CA GLY A 315 -4.31 -14.59 -14.50
C GLY A 315 -5.37 -14.88 -15.56
N ASN A 316 -5.74 -16.15 -15.71
CA ASN A 316 -6.83 -16.59 -16.59
C ASN A 316 -8.14 -16.85 -15.83
N ARG A 317 -8.30 -16.39 -14.59
CA ARG A 317 -9.51 -16.60 -13.81
C ARG A 317 -10.28 -15.32 -13.59
N ILE A 318 -11.60 -15.36 -13.69
CA ILE A 318 -12.49 -14.33 -13.18
C ILE A 318 -13.01 -14.82 -11.84
N VAL A 319 -12.78 -14.03 -10.80
CA VAL A 319 -13.25 -14.30 -9.45
C VAL A 319 -14.36 -13.32 -9.13
N VAL A 320 -15.45 -13.83 -8.57
CA VAL A 320 -16.52 -13.04 -7.97
C VAL A 320 -16.72 -13.51 -6.54
N ALA A 321 -16.97 -12.57 -5.64
CA ALA A 321 -17.29 -12.88 -4.26
C ALA A 321 -18.35 -11.93 -3.73
N ASP A 322 -19.14 -12.42 -2.80
CA ASP A 322 -20.14 -11.64 -2.09
C ASP A 322 -20.27 -12.12 -0.65
N MET A 323 -20.81 -11.24 0.18
CA MET A 323 -21.12 -11.49 1.56
C MET A 323 -22.62 -11.63 1.75
N TYR A 324 -23.02 -12.75 2.32
CA TYR A 324 -24.41 -13.04 2.61
C TYR A 324 -24.57 -13.47 4.06
N TRP A 325 -25.82 -13.55 4.51
CA TRP A 325 -26.15 -14.00 5.87
C TRP A 325 -26.70 -15.43 5.75
N ASP A 326 -26.20 -16.33 6.57
CA ASP A 326 -26.79 -17.68 6.66
C ASP A 326 -28.06 -17.69 7.52
N GLU A 327 -28.70 -18.86 7.63
CA GLU A 327 -29.93 -19.05 8.41
C GLU A 327 -29.76 -18.75 9.92
N GLU A 328 -28.51 -18.64 10.40
CA GLU A 328 -28.15 -18.35 11.79
C GLU A 328 -27.73 -16.88 11.99
N ASP A 329 -27.98 -15.99 11.02
CA ASP A 329 -27.55 -14.59 10.99
C ASP A 329 -26.02 -14.42 11.08
N ASN A 330 -25.25 -15.46 10.75
CA ASN A 330 -23.80 -15.31 10.64
C ASN A 330 -23.47 -14.78 9.24
N HIS A 331 -22.58 -13.80 9.20
CA HIS A 331 -21.98 -13.38 7.95
C HIS A 331 -21.18 -14.56 7.33
N GLN A 332 -21.35 -14.77 6.03
CA GLN A 332 -20.65 -15.76 5.23
C GLN A 332 -20.07 -15.08 4.00
N VAL A 333 -18.96 -15.60 3.47
CA VAL A 333 -18.45 -15.17 2.16
C VAL A 333 -18.59 -16.31 1.17
N ALA A 334 -19.34 -16.07 0.09
CA ALA A 334 -19.35 -16.92 -1.08
C ALA A 334 -18.28 -16.44 -2.05
N VAL A 335 -17.46 -17.37 -2.55
CA VAL A 335 -16.48 -17.10 -3.61
C VAL A 335 -16.67 -18.10 -4.72
N SER A 336 -16.68 -17.60 -5.95
CA SER A 336 -16.75 -18.41 -7.16
C SER A 336 -15.71 -17.92 -8.16
N TRP A 337 -15.17 -18.82 -8.97
CA TRP A 337 -14.26 -18.43 -10.07
C TRP A 337 -14.47 -19.23 -11.35
N LEU A 338 -14.41 -18.51 -12.47
CA LEU A 338 -14.40 -19.07 -13.82
C LEU A 338 -12.97 -19.06 -14.34
N THR A 339 -12.55 -20.15 -14.98
CA THR A 339 -11.25 -20.21 -15.67
C THR A 339 -11.47 -20.05 -17.17
N PHE A 340 -10.76 -19.10 -17.75
CA PHE A 340 -10.71 -18.85 -19.17
C PHE A 340 -9.60 -19.69 -19.82
N ILE A 341 -9.98 -20.49 -20.82
CA ILE A 341 -9.03 -21.22 -21.66
C ILE A 341 -8.83 -20.41 -22.93
N GLU A 342 -7.71 -19.66 -22.95
CA GLU A 342 -7.39 -18.70 -24.01
C GLU A 342 -7.33 -19.34 -25.40
N GLU A 343 -6.83 -20.57 -25.49
CA GLU A 343 -6.71 -21.32 -26.75
C GLU A 343 -8.06 -21.68 -27.36
N GLU A 344 -9.05 -21.97 -26.51
CA GLU A 344 -10.39 -22.41 -26.93
C GLU A 344 -11.38 -21.24 -27.03
N GLY A 345 -11.08 -20.12 -26.39
CA GLY A 345 -12.02 -19.00 -26.25
C GLY A 345 -13.23 -19.37 -25.40
N THR A 346 -13.08 -20.31 -24.47
CA THR A 346 -14.15 -20.84 -23.63
C THR A 346 -13.92 -20.50 -22.17
N LEU A 347 -15.02 -20.24 -21.45
CA LEU A 347 -15.02 -20.20 -19.99
C LEU A 347 -15.44 -21.57 -19.47
N ILE A 348 -14.64 -22.14 -18.59
CA ILE A 348 -14.99 -23.34 -17.84
C ILE A 348 -15.25 -22.92 -16.40
N GLU A 349 -16.41 -23.28 -15.88
CA GLU A 349 -16.67 -23.17 -14.46
C GLU A 349 -15.78 -24.14 -13.70
N THR A 350 -14.89 -23.61 -12.87
CA THR A 350 -13.81 -24.39 -12.27
C THR A 350 -13.93 -24.61 -10.78
N GLY A 351 -14.70 -23.80 -10.05
CA GLY A 351 -14.84 -24.01 -8.61
C GLY A 351 -15.77 -23.04 -7.91
N ARG A 352 -16.34 -23.51 -6.79
CA ARG A 352 -17.22 -22.76 -5.88
C ARG A 352 -16.82 -23.07 -4.45
N ARG A 353 -16.85 -22.07 -3.57
CA ARG A 353 -16.58 -22.27 -2.15
C ARG A 353 -17.28 -21.23 -1.27
N THR A 354 -18.05 -21.71 -0.29
CA THR A 354 -18.45 -20.90 0.86
C THR A 354 -17.34 -20.97 1.89
N VAL A 355 -16.91 -19.82 2.39
CA VAL A 355 -15.93 -19.72 3.46
C VAL A 355 -16.61 -19.20 4.71
N LYS A 356 -16.76 -20.09 5.70
CA LYS A 356 -17.14 -19.72 7.05
C LYS A 356 -16.07 -18.86 7.69
N HIS A 357 -16.47 -17.76 8.30
CA HIS A 357 -15.57 -16.89 9.05
C HIS A 357 -16.21 -16.48 10.37
N ASP A 358 -15.38 -16.15 11.36
CA ASP A 358 -15.84 -15.73 12.69
C ASP A 358 -15.99 -14.20 12.75
N LEU A 359 -16.83 -13.60 11.90
CA LEU A 359 -17.07 -12.16 11.98
C LEU A 359 -17.88 -11.85 13.24
N PRO A 360 -17.51 -10.82 14.02
CA PRO A 360 -18.32 -10.40 15.15
C PRO A 360 -19.72 -9.97 14.67
N ASN A 361 -20.77 -10.52 15.31
CA ASN A 361 -22.17 -10.19 15.00
C ASN A 361 -22.46 -8.68 15.14
N ASP A 362 -21.70 -7.96 15.96
CA ASP A 362 -21.90 -6.55 16.28
C ASP A 362 -21.73 -5.57 15.08
N LEU A 363 -21.31 -6.05 13.90
CA LEU A 363 -21.08 -5.25 12.69
C LEU A 363 -22.35 -4.87 11.91
N TYR A 364 -23.54 -5.07 12.48
CA TYR A 364 -24.87 -4.82 11.90
C TYR A 364 -25.11 -3.48 11.17
N ARG A 365 -24.21 -2.49 11.25
CA ARG A 365 -24.42 -1.14 10.71
C ARG A 365 -23.70 -0.82 9.40
N PHE A 366 -22.78 -1.66 8.92
CA PHE A 366 -22.03 -1.37 7.70
C PHE A 366 -22.04 -2.57 6.77
N ARG A 367 -22.18 -2.31 5.45
CA ARG A 367 -21.92 -3.35 4.45
C ARG A 367 -20.41 -3.53 4.35
N PRO A 368 -19.86 -4.67 4.77
CA PRO A 368 -18.46 -4.95 4.59
C PRO A 368 -18.12 -4.99 3.09
N ALA A 369 -17.16 -4.17 2.68
CA ALA A 369 -16.58 -4.34 1.35
C ALA A 369 -15.74 -5.63 1.33
N ILE A 370 -15.50 -6.18 0.14
CA ILE A 370 -14.62 -7.33 -0.08
C ILE A 370 -13.46 -6.91 -0.99
N ALA A 371 -12.21 -7.15 -0.56
CA ALA A 371 -11.05 -7.13 -1.45
C ALA A 371 -10.67 -8.55 -1.77
N PHE A 372 -10.19 -8.74 -2.98
CA PHE A 372 -9.50 -9.96 -3.32
C PHE A 372 -8.00 -9.84 -3.06
N ARG A 373 -7.34 -10.99 -3.09
CA ARG A 373 -5.91 -11.15 -2.90
C ARG A 373 -5.46 -12.42 -3.62
N ASN A 374 -4.37 -12.35 -4.38
CA ASN A 374 -3.80 -13.54 -5.01
C ASN A 374 -2.91 -14.32 -4.00
N GLY A 375 -3.19 -15.61 -3.83
CA GLY A 375 -2.65 -16.48 -2.79
C GLY A 375 -1.48 -17.37 -3.22
N MET A 376 -0.67 -16.97 -4.21
CA MET A 376 0.57 -17.69 -4.60
C MET A 376 1.60 -17.72 -3.44
N ASP A 377 1.49 -18.67 -2.50
CA ASP A 377 2.47 -19.04 -1.45
C ASP A 377 2.74 -18.00 -0.35
N THR A 378 1.97 -18.08 0.74
CA THR A 378 1.87 -17.18 1.91
C THR A 378 2.95 -16.10 2.10
N ALA A 379 2.76 -14.92 1.52
CA ALA A 379 3.12 -13.60 2.07
C ALA A 379 2.76 -12.48 1.07
N ARG A 380 1.69 -11.74 1.35
CA ARG A 380 1.36 -10.39 0.87
C ARG A 380 1.49 -10.06 -0.65
N VAL A 381 0.35 -9.98 -1.36
CA VAL A 381 0.13 -9.15 -2.59
C VAL A 381 -1.17 -8.40 -2.38
N ASP A 382 -1.21 -7.08 -2.47
CA ASP A 382 -2.44 -6.27 -2.49
C ASP A 382 -3.00 -6.16 -3.91
N THR A 383 -4.32 -6.18 -4.06
CA THR A 383 -5.01 -5.82 -5.31
C THR A 383 -5.91 -4.64 -5.06
N SER A 384 -5.35 -3.44 -5.20
CA SER A 384 -6.02 -2.16 -5.17
C SER A 384 -6.54 -1.80 -6.57
N SER A 385 -7.70 -2.34 -6.97
CA SER A 385 -8.50 -1.76 -8.06
C SER A 385 -9.93 -2.28 -8.04
N LEU A 386 -10.79 -1.68 -7.23
CA LEU A 386 -12.23 -1.52 -7.44
C LEU A 386 -12.79 -0.52 -6.42
N ASN A 387 -13.84 0.19 -6.81
CA ASN A 387 -14.31 1.47 -6.26
C ASN A 387 -14.59 1.50 -4.73
N SER A 388 -14.07 2.58 -4.10
CA SER A 388 -14.66 3.39 -3.01
C SER A 388 -15.28 2.72 -1.78
N ARG A 389 -14.60 1.74 -1.18
CA ARG A 389 -14.72 1.31 0.24
C ARG A 389 -13.65 0.27 0.51
N GLU A 390 -12.72 0.52 1.44
CA GLU A 390 -11.79 -0.54 1.81
C GLU A 390 -12.47 -1.63 2.64
N PRO A 391 -12.13 -2.91 2.40
CA PRO A 391 -12.97 -4.01 2.79
C PRO A 391 -12.73 -4.50 4.20
N ASP A 392 -13.82 -4.78 4.91
CA ASP A 392 -13.78 -5.48 6.20
C ASP A 392 -13.33 -6.94 6.04
N VAL A 393 -13.38 -7.46 4.80
CA VAL A 393 -13.10 -8.85 4.43
C VAL A 393 -12.11 -8.93 3.26
N VAL A 394 -10.97 -9.57 3.49
CA VAL A 394 -9.95 -9.85 2.47
C VAL A 394 -9.99 -11.33 2.09
N LEU A 395 -10.19 -11.61 0.80
CA LEU A 395 -10.21 -12.96 0.25
C LEU A 395 -8.89 -13.30 -0.42
N THR A 396 -8.19 -14.29 0.10
CA THR A 396 -6.98 -14.81 -0.52
C THR A 396 -7.26 -16.10 -1.28
N ILE A 397 -7.11 -16.06 -2.60
CA ILE A 397 -7.31 -17.21 -3.50
C ILE A 397 -5.97 -17.69 -4.00
N SER A 398 -5.56 -18.86 -3.55
CA SER A 398 -4.28 -19.46 -3.91
C SER A 398 -4.32 -20.25 -5.22
N PRO A 399 -3.15 -20.57 -5.81
CA PRO A 399 -3.03 -21.36 -7.04
C PRO A 399 -3.62 -22.77 -6.94
N ASN A 400 -3.68 -23.33 -5.73
CA ASN A 400 -4.25 -24.66 -5.47
C ASN A 400 -5.75 -24.61 -5.16
N ASP A 401 -6.41 -23.50 -5.50
CA ASP A 401 -7.84 -23.28 -5.30
C ASP A 401 -8.27 -23.19 -3.83
N SER A 402 -7.33 -23.06 -2.89
CA SER A 402 -7.68 -22.74 -1.51
C SER A 402 -8.04 -21.26 -1.40
N VAL A 403 -9.23 -21.01 -0.84
CA VAL A 403 -9.73 -19.67 -0.51
C VAL A 403 -9.65 -19.51 1.00
N SER A 404 -9.01 -18.45 1.46
CA SER A 404 -9.04 -18.03 2.87
C SER A 404 -9.64 -16.65 2.99
N VAL A 405 -10.45 -16.46 4.02
CA VAL A 405 -11.01 -15.17 4.39
C VAL A 405 -10.23 -14.67 5.59
N SER A 406 -9.75 -13.43 5.53
CA SER A 406 -9.27 -12.72 6.72
C SER A 406 -10.08 -11.45 6.90
N TRP A 407 -10.60 -11.24 8.10
CA TRP A 407 -11.27 -10.01 8.48
C TRP A 407 -10.29 -9.06 9.16
N ILE A 408 -10.56 -7.76 9.05
CA ILE A 408 -9.79 -6.77 9.77
C ILE A 408 -10.76 -5.80 10.48
N GLY A 409 -11.05 -6.08 11.75
CA GLY A 409 -11.97 -5.27 12.54
C GLY A 409 -11.35 -3.96 12.96
N PHE A 410 -11.99 -2.84 12.65
CA PHE A 410 -11.63 -1.56 13.24
C PHE A 410 -12.85 -0.70 13.47
N ASN A 411 -13.04 -0.32 14.73
CA ASN A 411 -13.91 0.76 15.14
C ASN A 411 -13.01 1.74 15.91
N PRO A 412 -12.40 2.74 15.25
CA PRO A 412 -11.58 3.70 15.97
C PRO A 412 -12.49 4.45 16.92
N ALA A 413 -12.19 4.38 18.22
CA ALA A 413 -12.48 5.52 19.08
C ALA A 413 -11.58 6.66 18.55
N LEU A 414 -12.12 7.46 17.63
CA LEU A 414 -11.45 8.67 17.16
C LEU A 414 -11.06 9.49 18.40
N PRO A 415 -9.89 10.14 18.41
CA PRO A 415 -9.52 11.08 19.45
C PRO A 415 -10.44 12.30 19.34
N ILE A 416 -11.67 12.17 19.83
CA ILE A 416 -12.70 13.21 19.84
C ILE A 416 -12.77 13.72 21.27
N ASP A 417 -11.91 14.69 21.57
CA ASP A 417 -12.19 15.64 22.64
C ASP A 417 -12.82 16.88 21.97
N HIS A 418 -14.09 17.14 22.29
CA HIS A 418 -14.83 18.38 22.01
C HIS A 418 -15.44 18.60 20.61
N GLY A 419 -16.60 17.98 20.36
CA GLY A 419 -17.79 18.67 19.83
C GLY A 419 -17.88 19.07 18.35
N LEU A 420 -16.80 19.07 17.58
CA LEU A 420 -16.83 19.28 16.12
C LEU A 420 -16.01 18.20 15.44
N ILE A 421 -16.69 17.30 14.74
CA ILE A 421 -16.02 16.25 13.96
C ILE A 421 -15.49 16.94 12.69
N PRO A 422 -14.17 17.16 12.54
CA PRO A 422 -13.64 17.65 11.27
C PRO A 422 -14.04 16.66 10.16
N PRO A 423 -14.18 17.10 8.89
CA PRO A 423 -14.37 16.16 7.79
C PRO A 423 -13.21 15.17 7.79
N VAL A 424 -13.52 13.94 8.18
CA VAL A 424 -12.59 12.81 8.21
C VAL A 424 -12.63 12.20 6.82
N THR A 425 -11.48 12.09 6.16
CA THR A 425 -11.44 11.28 4.94
C THR A 425 -11.62 9.82 5.30
N GLU A 426 -12.07 9.02 4.34
CA GLU A 426 -12.15 7.58 4.58
C GLU A 426 -10.78 7.03 5.01
N PRO A 427 -10.74 6.17 6.04
CA PRO A 427 -9.52 5.51 6.46
C PRO A 427 -9.07 4.53 5.37
N PHE A 428 -7.76 4.37 5.20
CA PHE A 428 -7.19 3.32 4.36
C PHE A 428 -6.20 2.47 5.15
N ARG A 429 -5.88 1.27 4.70
CA ARG A 429 -4.94 0.36 5.35
C ARG A 429 -3.73 0.12 4.47
N PHE A 430 -2.59 0.02 5.13
CA PHE A 430 -1.38 -0.51 4.55
C PHE A 430 -0.82 -1.56 5.50
N LYS A 431 -0.73 -2.81 5.03
CA LYS A 431 -0.42 -3.99 5.87
C LYS A 431 -1.43 -4.11 7.02
N GLU A 432 -0.96 -4.12 8.27
CA GLU A 432 -1.78 -4.20 9.48
C GLU A 432 -2.01 -2.83 10.13
N THR A 433 -1.64 -1.74 9.45
CA THR A 433 -1.73 -0.39 9.98
C THR A 433 -2.85 0.37 9.27
N VAL A 434 -3.78 0.95 10.03
CA VAL A 434 -4.81 1.85 9.53
C VAL A 434 -4.24 3.26 9.48
N TYR A 435 -4.52 3.97 8.41
CA TYR A 435 -4.18 5.36 8.18
C TYR A 435 -5.44 6.19 8.00
N ILE A 436 -5.45 7.40 8.55
CA ILE A 436 -6.58 8.34 8.45
C ILE A 436 -6.03 9.73 8.17
N ALA A 437 -6.51 10.42 7.14
CA ALA A 437 -6.23 11.83 6.98
C ALA A 437 -7.33 12.67 7.66
N LEU A 438 -6.88 13.55 8.54
CA LEU A 438 -7.72 14.49 9.27
C LEU A 438 -7.45 15.89 8.75
N HIS A 439 -8.50 16.65 8.47
CA HIS A 439 -8.34 18.06 8.13
C HIS A 439 -7.69 18.80 9.31
N SER A 440 -6.56 19.48 9.06
CA SER A 440 -5.84 20.22 10.09
C SER A 440 -6.62 21.49 10.42
N THR A 441 -7.15 21.59 11.64
CA THR A 441 -7.67 22.85 12.17
C THR A 441 -6.52 23.65 12.77
N ASP A 442 -6.54 24.98 12.63
CA ASP A 442 -5.55 25.80 13.33
C ASP A 442 -5.75 25.73 14.86
N GLU A 443 -4.76 26.18 15.63
CA GLU A 443 -4.78 26.18 17.10
C GLU A 443 -5.97 26.95 17.72
N THR A 444 -6.66 27.78 16.95
CA THR A 444 -7.82 28.56 17.40
C THR A 444 -9.14 27.79 17.24
N GLY A 445 -9.11 26.57 16.69
CA GLY A 445 -10.30 25.74 16.47
C GLY A 445 -11.30 26.35 15.48
N ARG A 446 -10.90 27.42 14.77
CA ARG A 446 -11.73 28.02 13.72
C ARG A 446 -11.46 27.27 12.43
N SER A 447 -12.52 26.66 11.89
CA SER A 447 -12.54 26.22 10.50
C SER A 447 -12.14 27.41 9.63
N LEU A 448 -11.02 27.29 8.91
CA LEU A 448 -10.46 28.28 7.98
C LEU A 448 -11.31 28.39 6.69
N GLU A 449 -12.63 28.34 6.82
CA GLU A 449 -13.57 28.06 5.73
C GLU A 449 -13.79 29.23 4.76
N LYS A 450 -13.05 30.35 4.87
CA LYS A 450 -13.37 31.55 4.07
C LYS A 450 -12.22 32.29 3.41
N GLU A 451 -10.97 31.98 3.68
CA GLU A 451 -9.86 32.58 2.94
C GLU A 451 -9.17 31.50 2.14
N ARG A 452 -8.94 31.78 0.85
CA ARG A 452 -8.39 30.89 -0.21
C ARG A 452 -6.96 30.40 0.10
N GLY A 453 -6.73 29.86 1.28
CA GLY A 453 -5.49 29.23 1.69
C GLY A 453 -5.47 27.78 1.21
N PRO A 454 -4.27 27.19 1.08
CA PRO A 454 -4.15 25.77 0.76
C PRO A 454 -4.78 24.90 1.86
N TYR A 455 -5.48 23.85 1.46
CA TYR A 455 -5.98 22.83 2.37
C TYR A 455 -4.80 22.07 2.98
N ARG A 456 -4.92 21.78 4.28
CA ARG A 456 -3.90 21.06 5.04
C ARG A 456 -4.57 19.87 5.72
N TYR A 457 -3.99 18.70 5.51
CA TYR A 457 -4.41 17.48 6.17
C TYR A 457 -3.24 16.91 6.97
N SER A 458 -3.56 16.18 8.02
CA SER A 458 -2.61 15.44 8.81
C SER A 458 -2.94 13.96 8.65
N LEU A 459 -1.99 13.16 8.17
CA LEU A 459 -2.09 11.72 8.07
C LEU A 459 -1.71 11.12 9.42
N TRP A 460 -2.60 10.32 9.99
CA TRP A 460 -2.43 9.61 11.25
C TRP A 460 -2.44 8.11 10.99
N ARG A 461 -1.86 7.33 11.91
CA ARG A 461 -1.91 5.87 11.87
C ARG A 461 -2.32 5.24 13.18
N SER A 462 -2.88 4.04 13.13
CA SER A 462 -3.15 3.22 14.31
C SER A 462 -1.86 2.70 14.94
N GLY A 463 -1.70 2.82 16.25
CA GLY A 463 -0.57 2.25 16.99
C GLY A 463 -0.54 0.71 16.95
N ARG A 464 0.66 0.11 16.90
CA ARG A 464 0.86 -1.36 16.83
C ARG A 464 0.36 -2.14 18.05
N ASN A 465 0.07 -1.47 19.16
CA ASN A 465 -0.17 -2.15 20.41
C ASN A 465 -1.62 -2.67 20.46
N LYS A 466 -1.81 -3.94 20.08
CA LYS A 466 -3.11 -4.63 20.03
C LYS A 466 -3.93 -4.55 21.34
N LYS A 467 -3.30 -4.19 22.47
CA LYS A 467 -3.96 -4.09 23.78
C LYS A 467 -4.54 -2.72 24.11
N THR A 468 -4.19 -1.66 23.37
CA THR A 468 -4.70 -0.30 23.64
C THR A 468 -5.12 0.35 22.32
N SER A 469 -6.41 0.28 22.01
CA SER A 469 -7.05 0.78 20.79
C SER A 469 -7.03 2.31 20.62
N SER A 470 -6.37 3.06 21.51
CA SER A 470 -6.54 4.52 21.64
C SER A 470 -5.39 5.37 21.09
N ASN A 471 -4.26 4.79 20.68
CA ASN A 471 -3.09 5.60 20.32
C ASN A 471 -2.95 5.72 18.80
N MET A 472 -3.51 6.81 18.25
CA MET A 472 -3.17 7.27 16.90
C MET A 472 -1.88 8.08 16.94
N GLU A 473 -0.99 7.87 15.97
CA GLU A 473 0.27 8.60 15.84
C GLU A 473 0.25 9.45 14.56
N LEU A 474 0.62 10.73 14.68
CA LEU A 474 0.77 11.62 13.52
C LEU A 474 1.96 11.15 12.67
N VAL A 475 1.70 10.88 11.40
CA VAL A 475 2.66 10.38 10.42
C VAL A 475 3.24 11.51 9.60
N LEU A 476 2.37 12.32 8.99
CA LEU A 476 2.76 13.29 7.99
C LEU A 476 1.75 14.42 7.92
N ASN A 477 2.21 15.65 7.68
CA ASN A 477 1.32 16.73 7.27
C ASN A 477 1.30 16.80 5.74
N LEU A 478 0.13 16.54 5.17
CA LEU A 478 -0.17 16.73 3.76
C LEU A 478 -0.52 18.21 3.55
N ALA A 479 0.46 19.01 3.19
CA ALA A 479 0.31 20.45 3.01
C ALA A 479 0.08 20.84 1.54
N ASP A 480 -0.32 22.10 1.35
CA ASP A 480 -0.34 22.77 0.07
C ASP A 480 -1.29 22.18 -0.98
N MET A 481 -2.39 21.53 -0.57
CA MET A 481 -3.42 21.09 -1.52
C MET A 481 -4.27 22.28 -1.97
N SER A 482 -4.56 22.37 -3.26
CA SER A 482 -5.39 23.44 -3.83
C SER A 482 -6.88 23.30 -3.50
N GLY A 483 -7.31 22.13 -3.04
CA GLY A 483 -8.70 21.80 -2.78
C GLY A 483 -8.85 20.69 -1.73
N PRO A 484 -10.09 20.36 -1.33
CA PRO A 484 -10.36 19.31 -0.36
C PRO A 484 -9.84 17.95 -0.82
N LEU A 485 -9.28 17.19 0.13
CA LEU A 485 -8.87 15.80 -0.07
C LEU A 485 -10.13 14.94 -0.31
N GLY A 486 -10.17 14.29 -1.47
CA GLY A 486 -11.28 13.44 -1.88
C GLY A 486 -11.05 11.98 -1.53
N ASP A 487 -9.88 11.44 -1.88
CA ASP A 487 -9.58 10.01 -1.76
C ASP A 487 -8.09 9.78 -1.46
N MET A 488 -7.77 8.68 -0.79
CA MET A 488 -6.41 8.24 -0.52
C MET A 488 -6.26 6.77 -0.92
N ARG A 489 -5.28 6.49 -1.78
CA ARG A 489 -5.06 5.14 -2.30
C ARG A 489 -3.69 4.61 -1.88
N PRO A 490 -3.60 3.51 -1.13
CA PRO A 490 -2.33 2.89 -0.78
C PRO A 490 -1.71 2.09 -1.93
N HIS A 491 -0.39 1.88 -1.87
CA HIS A 491 0.36 0.98 -2.74
C HIS A 491 1.63 0.44 -2.03
N ASP A 492 2.19 -0.66 -2.51
CA ASP A 492 3.43 -1.26 -1.99
C ASP A 492 4.63 -0.29 -1.98
N SER A 493 4.61 0.72 -2.84
CA SER A 493 5.64 1.76 -2.91
C SER A 493 5.29 3.04 -2.17
N GLY A 494 4.06 3.23 -1.68
CA GLY A 494 3.64 4.47 -1.04
C GLY A 494 2.13 4.65 -0.98
N PHE A 495 1.65 5.86 -1.25
CA PHE A 495 0.21 6.14 -1.40
C PHE A 495 -0.01 7.39 -2.27
N ALA A 496 -1.20 7.52 -2.82
CA ALA A 496 -1.63 8.68 -3.59
C ALA A 496 -2.76 9.41 -2.83
N ALA A 497 -2.59 10.71 -2.62
CA ALA A 497 -3.60 11.61 -2.08
C ALA A 497 -4.26 12.37 -3.23
N ILE A 498 -5.53 12.04 -3.52
CA ILE A 498 -6.35 12.65 -4.56
C ILE A 498 -7.17 13.77 -3.93
N TYR A 499 -7.03 14.99 -4.42
CA TYR A 499 -7.77 16.15 -3.94
C TYR A 499 -8.39 16.91 -5.10
N GLU A 500 -9.32 17.81 -4.78
CA GLU A 500 -9.95 18.65 -5.78
C GLU A 500 -8.92 19.56 -6.46
N GLY A 501 -8.69 19.33 -7.76
CA GLY A 501 -7.71 20.07 -8.55
C GLY A 501 -6.32 19.44 -8.65
N GLY A 502 -6.09 18.25 -8.07
CA GLY A 502 -4.78 17.62 -8.19
C GLY A 502 -4.59 16.26 -7.55
N LEU A 503 -3.32 15.83 -7.57
CA LEU A 503 -2.86 14.56 -7.04
C LEU A 503 -1.47 14.73 -6.43
N GLN A 504 -1.25 14.17 -5.25
CA GLN A 504 0.08 14.05 -4.65
C GLN A 504 0.40 12.57 -4.46
N VAL A 505 1.52 12.12 -5.03
CA VAL A 505 2.01 10.74 -4.87
C VAL A 505 3.17 10.76 -3.89
N TYR A 506 3.03 10.00 -2.82
CA TYR A 506 4.05 9.80 -1.81
C TYR A 506 4.67 8.42 -2.01
N ASP A 507 6.00 8.34 -2.01
CA ASP A 507 6.72 7.07 -1.90
C ASP A 507 7.16 6.87 -0.46
N TRP A 508 7.25 5.61 -0.03
CA TRP A 508 7.99 5.26 1.18
C TRP A 508 9.46 5.66 1.00
N LEU A 509 10.09 6.20 2.03
CA LEU A 509 11.53 6.50 1.98
C LEU A 509 12.31 5.20 1.74
N ASP A 510 13.29 5.26 0.84
CA ASP A 510 14.39 4.31 0.77
C ASP A 510 15.48 4.73 1.77
N PHE A 511 16.37 3.78 2.11
CA PHE A 511 17.40 4.04 3.12
C PHE A 511 18.30 5.20 2.70
N ASP A 512 18.74 5.22 1.45
CA ASP A 512 19.63 6.26 0.94
C ASP A 512 18.94 7.64 0.94
N GLY A 513 17.69 7.74 0.48
CA GLY A 513 16.92 8.99 0.55
C GLY A 513 16.63 9.46 1.97
N PHE A 514 16.42 8.53 2.92
CA PHE A 514 16.35 8.88 4.35
C PHE A 514 17.67 9.44 4.86
N MET A 515 18.79 8.85 4.46
CA MET A 515 20.13 9.32 4.84
C MET A 515 20.45 10.69 4.24
N GLU A 516 19.95 11.00 3.05
CA GLU A 516 20.12 12.31 2.39
C GLU A 516 19.28 13.43 3.02
N LEU A 517 18.06 13.12 3.49
CA LEU A 517 17.06 14.11 3.90
C LEU A 517 17.35 14.93 5.17
N GLY A 518 18.53 14.81 5.78
CA GLY A 518 18.88 15.71 6.89
C GLY A 518 17.95 15.65 8.11
N GLY A 519 17.11 14.60 8.22
CA GLY A 519 15.99 14.54 9.17
C GLY A 519 16.40 14.77 10.62
N SER A 520 15.43 15.11 11.48
CA SER A 520 15.66 15.42 12.89
C SER A 520 16.56 14.35 13.54
N LYS A 521 17.47 14.80 14.39
CA LYS A 521 18.48 13.94 15.00
C LYS A 521 17.85 12.70 15.66
N SER A 522 16.67 12.83 16.28
CA SER A 522 15.96 11.72 16.93
C SER A 522 15.40 10.67 15.96
N THR A 523 14.90 11.07 14.79
CA THR A 523 14.36 10.13 13.80
C THR A 523 15.50 9.40 13.09
N ARG A 524 16.58 10.12 12.78
CA ARG A 524 17.86 9.52 12.34
C ARG A 524 18.42 8.60 13.41
N GLU A 525 18.47 8.99 14.67
CA GLU A 525 18.97 8.17 15.78
C GLU A 525 18.12 6.91 15.96
N ARG A 526 16.79 6.94 15.87
CA ARG A 526 15.96 5.71 15.91
C ARG A 526 16.18 4.79 14.72
N ALA A 527 16.27 5.32 13.50
CA ALA A 527 16.52 4.51 12.31
C ALA A 527 17.96 3.96 12.28
N LEU A 528 18.94 4.77 12.69
CA LEU A 528 20.34 4.37 12.87
C LEU A 528 20.51 3.40 14.04
N GLU A 529 19.74 3.53 15.11
CA GLU A 529 19.70 2.54 16.18
C GLU A 529 19.28 1.21 15.58
N VAL A 530 18.15 1.18 14.84
CA VAL A 530 17.61 -0.05 14.20
C VAL A 530 18.60 -0.64 13.19
N LEU A 531 19.35 0.17 12.45
CA LEU A 531 20.11 -0.31 11.27
C LEU A 531 21.63 -0.24 11.40
N VAL A 532 22.19 0.61 12.24
CA VAL A 532 23.64 0.92 12.36
C VAL A 532 24.03 1.03 13.84
N GLY A 533 23.90 -0.05 14.61
CA GLY A 533 24.42 -0.06 15.98
C GLY A 533 25.95 -0.02 16.01
N TRP A 534 26.59 1.16 16.19
CA TRP A 534 27.62 1.45 17.22
C TRP A 534 28.21 2.89 17.15
N PRO A 535 28.95 3.38 18.19
CA PRO A 535 29.16 4.80 18.40
C PRO A 535 30.08 5.41 17.35
N ALA A 536 29.78 6.65 16.99
CA ALA A 536 30.72 7.53 16.31
C ALA A 536 31.90 7.81 17.25
N ASN A 537 33.06 7.19 17.00
CA ASN A 537 34.35 7.73 17.41
C ASN A 537 35.15 8.09 16.15
N SER A 538 35.37 9.38 16.04
CA SER A 538 36.33 10.08 15.20
C SER A 538 37.78 9.75 15.59
N ASP A 539 38.62 9.62 14.58
CA ASP A 539 40.07 9.90 14.52
C ASP A 539 40.99 9.31 15.60
N SER A 540 41.61 8.16 15.28
CA SER A 540 43.08 7.95 15.22
C SER A 540 43.40 6.50 14.84
#